data_AF-A0A518H8T2-F1
#
_entry.id   AF-A0A518H8T2-F1
#
_cell.length_a   1.000
_cell.length_b   1.000
_cell.length_c   1.000
_cell.angle_alpha   90.00
_cell.angle_beta   90.00
_cell.angle_gamma   90.00
#
_symmetry.space_group_name_H-M   'P 1'
#
loop_
_entity.id
_entity.type
_entity.pdbx_description
1 polymer ?
#
loop_
_entity_poly.entity_id
_entity_poly.type
_entity_poly.pdbx_seq_one_letter_code
_entity_poly.pdbx_strand_id
1 'polypeptide(L)'
;MASDSGTTVGRVGTSGSGFTLLDGIALVAGAAIASVHLRQATPGGGLNPAGWVLIWLTFCGVALTASGPFLTLIRRFSGRPRTPARLGDHLWAMLGAPWVVSALSRIVGESGRRGGGLPDQLYELALVAGLGAASLVTLAVIWSRWVMVPPGADPETEPSGWTHRVGLGLAVAWPMQCGLGMIVLGSPG
;
A
#
# COMPACT_ATOMS: atom_id res chain seq x y z
N MET A 1 -9.03 63.32 5.47
CA MET A 1 -9.75 62.22 6.14
C MET A 1 -10.24 61.27 5.06
N ALA A 2 -9.43 60.27 4.72
CA ALA A 2 -9.82 59.16 3.86
C ALA A 2 -9.84 57.91 4.74
N SER A 3 -11.03 57.33 4.87
CA SER A 3 -11.28 56.15 5.71
C SER A 3 -10.90 54.92 4.91
N ASP A 4 -9.75 54.33 5.25
CA ASP A 4 -9.24 53.11 4.63
C ASP A 4 -9.96 51.91 5.26
N SER A 5 -11.10 51.55 4.69
CA SER A 5 -11.91 50.39 5.10
C SER A 5 -11.18 49.10 4.71
N GLY A 6 -10.38 48.60 5.65
CA GLY A 6 -9.73 47.30 5.59
C GLY A 6 -10.74 46.18 5.46
N THR A 7 -11.03 45.77 4.22
CA THR A 7 -11.55 44.44 3.93
C THR A 7 -10.44 43.42 4.19
N THR A 8 -10.41 42.92 5.42
CA THR A 8 -9.80 41.63 5.76
C THR A 8 -10.55 40.55 4.99
N VAL A 9 -10.13 40.32 3.76
CA VAL A 9 -10.50 39.13 2.99
C VAL A 9 -10.07 37.94 3.83
N GLY A 10 -11.06 37.29 4.46
CA GLY A 10 -10.88 36.07 5.22
C GLY A 10 -10.12 35.09 4.35
N ARG A 11 -8.88 34.82 4.76
CA ARG A 11 -8.01 33.80 4.18
C ARG A 11 -8.77 32.49 4.34
N VAL A 12 -9.47 32.09 3.27
CA VAL A 12 -10.17 30.81 3.17
C VAL A 12 -9.18 29.76 3.64
N GLY A 13 -9.56 29.05 4.71
CA GLY A 13 -8.70 28.17 5.46
C GLY A 13 -7.89 27.29 4.51
N THR A 14 -6.59 27.22 4.78
CA THR A 14 -5.70 26.19 4.25
C THR A 14 -6.41 24.86 4.44
N SER A 15 -7.04 24.37 3.37
CA SER A 15 -7.78 23.11 3.38
C SER A 15 -6.75 22.06 3.73
N GLY A 16 -6.81 21.57 4.97
CA GLY A 16 -5.96 20.49 5.42
C GLY A 16 -6.01 19.38 4.38
N SER A 17 -4.86 18.81 4.07
CA SER A 17 -4.69 17.64 3.21
C SER A 17 -5.55 16.47 3.74
N GLY A 18 -6.84 16.52 3.40
CA GLY A 18 -7.85 15.57 3.86
C GLY A 18 -7.93 14.36 2.95
N PHE A 19 -8.70 13.38 3.41
CA PHE A 19 -9.08 12.23 2.59
C PHE A 19 -9.95 12.68 1.41
N THR A 20 -9.59 12.27 0.20
CA THR A 20 -10.31 12.64 -1.03
C THR A 20 -11.08 11.44 -1.59
N LEU A 21 -12.07 11.71 -2.46
CA LEU A 21 -12.79 10.65 -3.19
C LEU A 21 -11.84 9.72 -3.96
N LEU A 22 -10.78 10.29 -4.54
CA LEU A 22 -9.75 9.55 -5.27
C LEU A 22 -8.99 8.58 -4.36
N ASP A 23 -8.78 8.95 -3.10
CA ASP A 23 -8.16 8.07 -2.12
C ASP A 23 -9.09 6.89 -1.76
N GLY A 24 -10.40 7.16 -1.68
CA GLY A 24 -11.42 6.11 -1.54
C GLY A 24 -11.42 5.11 -2.69
N ILE A 25 -11.35 5.60 -3.93
CA ILE A 25 -11.30 4.73 -5.12
C ILE A 25 -10.04 3.84 -5.08
N ALA A 26 -8.89 4.39 -4.69
CA ALA A 26 -7.67 3.62 -4.57
C ALA A 26 -7.75 2.52 -3.50
N LEU A 27 -8.40 2.81 -2.37
CA LEU A 27 -8.65 1.81 -1.32
C LEU A 27 -9.58 0.69 -1.81
N VAL A 28 -10.63 1.03 -2.56
CA VAL A 28 -11.53 0.04 -3.17
C VAL A 28 -10.77 -0.84 -4.16
N ALA A 29 -9.90 -0.26 -4.99
CA ALA A 29 -9.04 -1.03 -5.91
C ALA A 29 -8.09 -1.97 -5.14
N GLY A 30 -7.46 -1.48 -4.07
CA GLY A 30 -6.63 -2.31 -3.19
C GLY A 30 -7.40 -3.47 -2.57
N ALA A 31 -8.63 -3.23 -2.08
CA ALA A 31 -9.50 -4.26 -1.53
C ALA A 31 -9.93 -5.31 -2.57
N ALA A 32 -10.14 -4.91 -3.82
CA ALA A 32 -10.42 -5.84 -4.92
C ALA A 32 -9.21 -6.77 -5.15
N ILE A 33 -7.99 -6.23 -5.17
CA ILE A 33 -6.76 -7.02 -5.29
C ILE A 33 -6.61 -7.98 -4.10
N ALA A 34 -6.82 -7.51 -2.87
CA ALA A 34 -6.78 -8.37 -1.67
C ALA A 34 -7.79 -9.51 -1.73
N SER A 35 -8.98 -9.27 -2.29
CA SER A 35 -10.02 -10.30 -2.45
C SER A 35 -9.56 -11.42 -3.40
N VAL A 36 -8.83 -11.10 -4.46
CA VAL A 36 -8.26 -12.09 -5.39
C VAL A 36 -7.31 -13.04 -4.66
N HIS A 37 -6.48 -12.51 -3.75
CA HIS A 37 -5.58 -13.34 -2.94
C HIS A 37 -6.33 -14.16 -1.88
N LEU A 38 -7.30 -13.56 -1.19
CA LEU A 38 -8.01 -14.19 -0.08
C LEU A 38 -8.93 -15.32 -0.52
N ARG A 39 -9.55 -15.21 -1.72
CA ARG A 39 -10.41 -16.25 -2.29
C ARG A 39 -9.71 -17.61 -2.34
N GLN A 40 -8.39 -17.63 -2.44
CA GLN A 40 -7.62 -18.87 -2.48
C GLN A 40 -7.16 -19.38 -1.12
N ALA A 41 -7.03 -18.47 -0.15
CA ALA A 41 -6.58 -18.81 1.18
C ALA A 41 -7.69 -19.46 2.03
N THR A 42 -8.94 -19.47 1.55
CA THR A 42 -10.07 -20.02 2.31
C THR A 42 -10.13 -21.53 2.07
N PRO A 43 -9.76 -22.38 3.06
CA PRO A 43 -9.88 -23.82 2.92
C PRO A 43 -11.36 -24.21 2.84
N GLY A 44 -11.68 -25.32 2.17
CA GLY A 44 -13.06 -25.83 2.11
C GLY A 44 -13.63 -26.26 3.48
N GLY A 45 -12.80 -26.32 4.52
CA GLY A 45 -13.20 -26.61 5.91
C GLY A 45 -13.56 -25.36 6.71
N GLY A 46 -14.44 -25.51 7.70
CA GLY A 46 -14.83 -24.41 8.59
C GLY A 46 -13.63 -23.89 9.41
N LEU A 47 -13.35 -22.59 9.29
CA LEU A 47 -12.31 -21.91 10.04
C LEU A 47 -12.74 -21.65 11.49
N ASN A 48 -11.86 -21.90 12.46
CA ASN A 48 -12.04 -21.44 13.84
C ASN A 48 -12.06 -19.89 13.89
N PRO A 49 -12.83 -19.23 14.79
CA PRO A 49 -12.80 -17.78 15.01
C PRO A 49 -11.42 -17.10 14.92
N ALA A 50 -10.37 -17.72 15.46
CA ALA A 50 -9.01 -17.16 15.35
C ALA A 50 -8.50 -17.08 13.88
N GLY A 51 -8.83 -18.07 13.06
CA GLY A 51 -8.53 -18.07 11.63
C GLY A 51 -9.27 -16.96 10.88
N TRP A 52 -10.53 -16.69 11.24
CA TRP A 52 -11.28 -15.56 10.68
C TRP A 52 -10.64 -14.21 11.00
N VAL A 53 -10.15 -14.02 12.22
CA VAL A 53 -9.43 -12.81 12.61
C VAL A 53 -8.15 -12.65 11.79
N LEU A 54 -7.36 -13.72 11.62
CA LEU A 54 -6.13 -13.71 10.81
C LEU A 54 -6.41 -13.37 9.33
N ILE A 55 -7.46 -13.96 8.76
CA ILE A 55 -7.93 -13.67 7.40
C ILE A 55 -8.31 -12.20 7.27
N TRP A 56 -9.06 -11.65 8.22
CA TRP A 56 -9.49 -10.25 8.20
C TRP A 56 -8.31 -9.28 8.31
N LEU A 57 -7.36 -9.56 9.21
CA LEU A 57 -6.13 -8.78 9.36
C LEU A 57 -5.27 -8.83 8.10
N THR A 58 -5.12 -10.01 7.50
CA THR A 58 -4.37 -10.20 6.25
C THR A 58 -5.04 -9.42 5.13
N PHE A 59 -6.36 -9.53 4.99
CA PHE A 59 -7.13 -8.78 4.01
C PHE A 59 -6.92 -7.28 4.14
N CYS A 60 -7.05 -6.73 5.35
CA CYS A 60 -6.84 -5.30 5.59
C CYS A 60 -5.42 -4.87 5.25
N GLY A 61 -4.41 -5.66 5.64
CA GLY A 61 -3.01 -5.39 5.32
C GLY A 61 -2.73 -5.38 3.83
N VAL A 62 -3.17 -6.40 3.11
CA VAL A 62 -3.02 -6.51 1.65
C VAL A 62 -3.80 -5.41 0.94
N ALA A 63 -5.04 -5.13 1.33
CA ALA A 63 -5.86 -4.10 0.72
C ALA A 63 -5.23 -2.72 0.86
N LEU A 64 -4.75 -2.41 2.06
CA LEU A 64 -4.13 -1.13 2.36
C LEU A 64 -2.79 -0.98 1.65
N THR A 65 -2.03 -2.04 1.44
CA THR A 65 -0.73 -1.96 0.75
C THR A 65 -0.91 -1.92 -0.77
N ALA A 66 -1.79 -2.76 -1.31
CA ALA A 66 -2.15 -2.77 -2.72
C ALA A 66 -2.77 -1.45 -3.22
N SER A 67 -3.31 -0.60 -2.34
CA SER A 67 -3.81 0.74 -2.74
C SER A 67 -2.70 1.72 -3.13
N GLY A 68 -1.46 1.52 -2.69
CA GLY A 68 -0.33 2.44 -2.92
C GLY A 68 -0.04 2.75 -4.40
N PRO A 69 0.09 1.73 -5.28
CA PRO A 69 0.23 1.94 -6.72
C PRO A 69 -0.91 2.75 -7.32
N PHE A 70 -2.16 2.48 -6.94
CA PHE A 70 -3.33 3.18 -7.46
C PHE A 70 -3.36 4.65 -7.04
N LEU A 71 -3.00 4.96 -5.79
CA LEU A 71 -2.87 6.35 -5.33
C LEU A 71 -1.82 7.11 -6.15
N THR A 72 -0.67 6.48 -6.41
CA THR A 72 0.39 7.09 -7.22
C THR A 72 -0.06 7.34 -8.65
N LEU A 73 -0.76 6.38 -9.26
CA LEU A 73 -1.33 6.51 -10.61
C LEU A 73 -2.38 7.61 -10.67
N ILE A 74 -3.37 7.59 -9.78
CA ILE A 74 -4.46 8.57 -9.76
C ILE A 74 -3.91 9.99 -9.58
N ARG A 75 -2.94 10.18 -8.70
CA ARG A 75 -2.27 11.48 -8.52
C ARG A 75 -1.51 11.91 -9.77
N ARG A 76 -0.85 10.98 -10.45
CA ARG A 76 -0.17 11.24 -11.72
C ARG A 76 -1.14 11.66 -12.83
N PHE A 77 -2.33 11.06 -12.88
CA PHE A 77 -3.34 11.36 -13.91
C PHE A 77 -4.22 12.57 -13.60
N SER A 78 -4.33 12.98 -12.33
CA SER A 78 -5.22 14.09 -11.92
C SER A 78 -4.73 15.49 -12.35
N GLY A 79 -3.58 15.61 -13.01
CA GLY A 79 -3.08 16.86 -13.59
C GLY A 79 -2.79 18.00 -12.60
N ARG A 80 -2.93 17.77 -11.28
CA ARG A 80 -2.66 18.79 -10.25
C ARG A 80 -1.17 19.17 -10.28
N PRO A 81 -0.83 20.45 -10.08
CA PRO A 81 0.55 20.91 -10.02
C PRO A 81 1.30 20.06 -8.99
N ARG A 82 2.36 19.39 -9.46
CA ARG A 82 3.10 18.37 -8.72
C ARG A 82 3.69 18.97 -7.45
N THR A 83 3.04 18.78 -6.31
CA THR A 83 3.81 18.60 -5.08
C THR A 83 4.70 17.38 -5.30
N PRO A 84 6.03 17.49 -5.09
CA PRO A 84 6.95 16.38 -5.28
C PRO A 84 6.45 15.18 -4.46
N ALA A 85 6.35 14.02 -5.11
CA ALA A 85 5.86 12.81 -4.46
C ALA A 85 6.80 12.46 -3.29
N ARG A 86 6.23 12.37 -2.09
CA ARG A 86 7.02 12.19 -0.87
C ARG A 86 7.60 10.77 -0.85
N LEU A 87 8.68 10.58 -0.08
CA LEU A 87 9.29 9.25 0.09
C LEU A 87 8.26 8.20 0.51
N GLY A 88 7.38 8.54 1.45
CA GLY A 88 6.30 7.65 1.92
C GLY A 88 5.34 7.20 0.82
N ASP A 89 5.02 8.05 -0.16
CA ASP A 89 4.15 7.68 -1.28
C ASP A 89 4.85 6.67 -2.21
N HIS A 90 6.15 6.86 -2.45
CA HIS A 90 6.96 5.93 -3.24
C HIS A 90 7.11 4.57 -2.55
N LEU A 91 7.37 4.57 -1.24
CA LEU A 91 7.44 3.32 -0.46
C LEU A 91 6.12 2.58 -0.50
N TRP A 92 5.01 3.30 -0.31
CA TRP A 92 3.69 2.69 -0.37
C TRP A 92 3.40 2.08 -1.75
N ALA A 93 3.75 2.77 -2.83
CA ALA A 93 3.62 2.25 -4.18
C ALA A 93 4.50 1.02 -4.42
N MET A 94 5.77 1.05 -3.99
CA MET A 94 6.69 -0.08 -4.14
C MET A 94 6.25 -1.30 -3.34
N LEU A 95 5.72 -1.11 -2.13
CA LEU A 95 5.17 -2.18 -1.30
C LEU A 95 3.92 -2.80 -1.92
N GLY A 96 3.03 -2.00 -2.50
CA GLY A 96 1.80 -2.50 -3.12
C GLY A 96 1.99 -3.16 -4.49
N ALA A 97 3.05 -2.80 -5.22
CA ALA A 97 3.25 -3.25 -6.60
C ALA A 97 3.30 -4.78 -6.76
N PRO A 98 4.00 -5.56 -5.92
CA PRO A 98 3.99 -7.03 -6.00
C PRO A 98 2.60 -7.64 -5.90
N TRP A 99 1.72 -7.14 -5.03
CA TRP A 99 0.34 -7.62 -4.90
C TRP A 99 -0.46 -7.38 -6.19
N VAL A 100 -0.35 -6.17 -6.73
CA VAL A 100 -1.05 -5.82 -7.97
C VAL A 100 -0.54 -6.65 -9.16
N VAL A 101 0.77 -6.78 -9.30
CA VAL A 101 1.40 -7.55 -10.39
C VAL A 101 0.98 -9.02 -10.32
N SER A 102 1.07 -9.63 -9.14
CA SER A 102 0.71 -11.05 -8.95
C SER A 102 -0.79 -11.31 -9.17
N ALA A 103 -1.67 -10.42 -8.72
CA ALA A 103 -3.10 -10.50 -9.02
C ALA A 103 -3.39 -10.36 -10.52
N LEU A 104 -2.74 -9.42 -11.22
CA LEU A 104 -2.91 -9.25 -12.67
C LEU A 104 -2.42 -10.46 -13.47
N SER A 105 -1.27 -11.03 -13.11
CA SER A 105 -0.75 -12.26 -13.75
C SER A 105 -1.77 -13.39 -13.69
N ARG A 106 -2.56 -13.46 -12.62
CA ARG A 106 -3.63 -14.45 -12.48
C ARG A 106 -4.86 -14.17 -13.31
N ILE A 107 -5.36 -12.94 -13.27
CA ILE A 107 -6.53 -12.55 -14.07
C ILE A 107 -6.25 -12.82 -15.56
N VAL A 108 -5.03 -12.50 -16.02
CA VAL A 108 -4.57 -12.80 -17.39
C VAL A 108 -4.40 -14.31 -17.61
N GLY A 109 -3.86 -15.04 -16.64
CA GLY A 109 -3.66 -16.50 -16.72
C GLY A 109 -4.95 -17.31 -16.80
N GLU A 110 -5.97 -16.97 -16.00
CA GLU A 110 -7.29 -17.61 -15.99
C GLU A 110 -8.03 -17.43 -17.33
N SER A 111 -7.83 -16.31 -17.99
CA SER A 111 -8.44 -16.00 -19.29
C SER A 111 -7.87 -16.86 -20.43
N GLY A 112 -6.68 -17.46 -20.25
CA GLY A 112 -5.90 -18.06 -21.32
C GLY A 112 -5.81 -19.59 -21.36
N ARG A 113 -6.09 -20.34 -20.29
CA ARG A 113 -5.73 -21.79 -20.31
C ARG A 113 -6.49 -22.70 -19.35
N ARG A 114 -7.13 -23.71 -19.94
CA ARG A 114 -7.70 -24.93 -19.32
C ARG A 114 -6.66 -26.06 -19.18
N GLY A 115 -5.35 -25.76 -19.13
CA GLY A 115 -4.31 -26.79 -19.04
C GLY A 115 -2.86 -26.30 -19.01
N GLY A 116 -2.17 -26.58 -17.90
CA GLY A 116 -0.71 -26.51 -17.73
C GLY A 116 -0.23 -25.55 -16.62
N GLY A 117 0.48 -26.07 -15.61
CA GLY A 117 0.88 -25.39 -14.35
C GLY A 117 1.99 -24.32 -14.42
N LEU A 118 2.27 -23.78 -15.61
CA LEU A 118 3.23 -22.69 -15.81
C LEU A 118 2.77 -21.33 -15.23
N PRO A 119 1.46 -20.97 -15.27
CA PRO A 119 0.94 -19.75 -14.64
C PRO A 119 1.08 -19.74 -13.12
N ASP A 120 0.94 -20.90 -12.48
CA ASP A 120 1.04 -21.02 -11.01
C ASP A 120 2.49 -20.81 -10.55
N GLN A 121 3.47 -21.38 -11.26
CA GLN A 121 4.89 -21.12 -10.99
C GLN A 121 5.28 -19.66 -11.21
N LEU A 122 4.76 -19.00 -12.25
CA LEU A 122 5.02 -17.58 -12.48
C LEU A 122 4.39 -16.70 -11.40
N TYR A 123 3.19 -17.06 -10.92
CA TYR A 123 2.56 -16.37 -9.80
C TYR A 123 3.39 -16.50 -8.52
N GLU A 124 3.79 -17.72 -8.16
CA GLU A 124 4.62 -17.95 -6.97
C GLU A 124 5.97 -17.24 -7.09
N LEU A 125 6.65 -17.36 -8.22
CA LEU A 125 7.93 -16.71 -8.44
C LEU A 125 7.81 -15.18 -8.37
N ALA A 126 6.81 -14.60 -9.04
CA ALA A 126 6.59 -13.15 -9.03
C ALA A 126 6.23 -12.64 -7.63
N LEU A 127 5.42 -13.40 -6.88
CA LEU A 127 5.04 -13.06 -5.52
C LEU A 127 6.23 -13.17 -4.57
N VAL A 128 6.97 -14.27 -4.59
CA VAL A 128 8.14 -14.49 -3.72
C VAL A 128 9.26 -13.51 -4.04
N ALA A 129 9.61 -13.35 -5.32
CA ALA A 129 10.67 -12.42 -5.74
C ALA A 129 10.27 -10.96 -5.48
N GLY A 130 9.02 -10.59 -5.78
CA GLY A 130 8.50 -9.26 -5.52
C GLY A 130 8.45 -8.93 -4.03
N LEU A 131 8.02 -9.88 -3.20
CA LEU A 131 7.96 -9.74 -1.74
C LEU A 131 9.37 -9.66 -1.14
N GLY A 132 10.30 -10.47 -1.63
CA GLY A 132 11.70 -10.43 -1.21
C GLY A 132 12.36 -9.09 -1.52
N ALA A 133 12.20 -8.59 -2.75
CA ALA A 133 12.72 -7.31 -3.18
C ALA A 133 12.10 -6.15 -2.37
N ALA A 134 10.78 -6.14 -2.20
CA ALA A 134 10.09 -5.13 -1.39
C ALA A 134 10.56 -5.13 0.07
N SER A 135 10.80 -6.31 0.64
CA SER A 135 11.28 -6.46 2.02
C SER A 135 12.70 -5.92 2.17
N LEU A 136 13.60 -6.23 1.23
CA LEU A 136 14.98 -5.71 1.23
C LEU A 136 15.02 -4.18 1.08
N VAL A 137 14.22 -3.61 0.18
CA VAL A 137 14.12 -2.15 -0.01
C VAL A 137 13.59 -1.48 1.26
N THR A 138 12.58 -2.06 1.88
CA THR A 138 11.99 -1.53 3.12
C THR A 138 12.99 -1.57 4.26
N LEU A 139 13.70 -2.68 4.42
CA LEU A 139 14.75 -2.82 5.44
C LEU A 139 15.88 -1.81 5.21
N ALA A 140 16.35 -1.65 3.97
CA ALA A 140 17.38 -0.68 3.62
C ALA A 140 16.95 0.77 3.91
N VAL A 141 15.69 1.11 3.65
CA VAL A 141 15.15 2.44 3.93
C VAL A 141 15.01 2.67 5.43
N ILE A 142 14.50 1.70 6.18
CA ILE A 142 14.41 1.81 7.64
C ILE A 142 15.81 1.95 8.24
N TRP A 143 16.76 1.12 7.81
CA TRP A 143 18.13 1.16 8.29
C TRP A 143 18.81 2.51 8.00
N SER A 144 18.74 2.98 6.75
CA SER A 144 19.35 4.26 6.36
C SER A 144 18.73 5.46 7.07
N ARG A 145 17.42 5.44 7.31
CA ARG A 145 16.67 6.57 7.89
C ARG A 145 16.56 6.57 9.41
N TRP A 146 16.77 5.44 10.07
CA TRP A 146 16.58 5.33 11.53
C TRP A 146 17.83 4.85 12.25
N VAL A 147 18.66 4.04 11.60
CA VAL A 147 19.88 3.49 12.22
C VAL A 147 21.11 4.31 11.85
N MET A 148 21.20 4.78 10.61
CA MET A 148 22.34 5.58 10.13
C MET A 148 22.16 7.10 10.26
N VAL A 149 21.15 7.58 10.98
CA VAL A 149 20.98 9.03 11.18
C VAL A 149 22.16 9.58 11.98
N PRO A 150 22.93 10.53 11.42
CA PRO A 150 24.01 11.18 12.16
C PRO A 150 23.41 11.93 13.36
N PRO A 151 24.02 11.82 14.56
CA PRO A 151 23.59 12.62 15.70
C PRO A 151 23.77 14.11 15.37
N GLY A 152 22.66 14.81 15.13
CA GLY A 152 22.65 16.24 14.77
C GLY A 152 21.86 16.62 13.52
N ALA A 153 21.25 15.68 12.81
CA ALA A 153 20.30 16.01 11.75
C ALA A 153 18.98 16.50 12.38
N ASP A 154 18.64 17.78 12.21
CA ASP A 154 17.35 18.31 12.64
C ASP A 154 16.22 17.58 11.91
N PRO A 155 15.21 17.06 12.63
CA PRO A 155 14.05 16.47 11.99
C PRO A 155 13.29 17.60 11.32
N GLU A 156 13.43 17.73 10.00
CA GLU A 156 12.58 18.60 9.20
C GLU A 156 11.12 18.29 9.53
N THR A 157 10.50 19.19 10.27
CA THR A 157 9.12 19.12 10.74
C THR A 157 8.22 19.60 9.59
N GLU A 158 8.34 18.97 8.42
CA GLU A 158 7.36 19.19 7.38
C GLU A 158 6.01 18.65 7.88
N PRO A 159 4.91 19.42 7.75
CA PRO A 159 3.58 18.90 8.04
C PRO A 159 3.32 17.68 7.16
N SER A 160 3.31 16.50 7.80
CA SER A 160 3.19 15.22 7.12
C SER A 160 1.75 14.97 6.73
N GLY A 161 1.45 15.01 5.43
CA GLY A 161 0.18 14.55 4.88
C GLY A 161 -0.08 13.10 5.27
N TRP A 162 -1.35 12.72 5.39
CA TRP A 162 -1.74 11.43 5.96
C TRP A 162 -1.16 10.22 5.19
N THR A 163 -1.00 10.31 3.86
CA THR A 163 -0.42 9.22 3.05
C THR A 163 1.06 8.99 3.33
N HIS A 164 1.79 10.03 3.72
CA HIS A 164 3.18 9.89 4.15
C HIS A 164 3.28 9.06 5.44
N ARG A 165 2.38 9.32 6.40
CA ARG A 165 2.31 8.58 7.67
C ARG A 165 1.90 7.13 7.45
N VAL A 166 0.91 6.90 6.59
CA VAL A 166 0.46 5.55 6.24
C VAL A 166 1.57 4.78 5.52
N GLY A 167 2.22 5.38 4.52
CA GLY A 167 3.32 4.72 3.80
C GLY A 167 4.49 4.35 4.72
N LEU A 168 4.87 5.22 5.66
CA LEU A 168 5.89 4.92 6.66
C LEU A 168 5.42 3.85 7.67
N GLY A 169 4.21 3.96 8.19
CA GLY A 169 3.65 2.98 9.12
C GLY A 169 3.54 1.59 8.50
N LEU A 170 3.13 1.52 7.24
CA LEU A 170 3.09 0.29 6.45
C LEU A 170 4.48 -0.28 6.23
N ALA A 171 5.47 0.55 5.90
CA ALA A 171 6.85 0.09 5.75
C ALA A 171 7.37 -0.58 7.04
N VAL A 172 7.04 -0.03 8.20
CA VAL A 172 7.40 -0.63 9.49
C VAL A 172 6.59 -1.91 9.78
N ALA A 173 5.29 -1.91 9.49
CA ALA A 173 4.39 -3.03 9.76
C ALA A 173 4.52 -4.19 8.74
N TRP A 174 5.17 -3.94 7.60
CA TRP A 174 5.24 -4.86 6.48
C TRP A 174 5.81 -6.24 6.82
N PRO A 175 6.89 -6.39 7.61
CA PRO A 175 7.38 -7.72 7.99
C PRO A 175 6.36 -8.55 8.75
N MET A 176 5.53 -7.91 9.60
CA MET A 176 4.44 -8.60 10.30
C MET A 176 3.35 -9.05 9.31
N GLN A 177 3.04 -8.22 8.32
CA GLN A 177 2.08 -8.58 7.26
C GLN A 177 2.57 -9.76 6.41
N CYS A 178 3.86 -9.80 6.07
CA CYS A 178 4.47 -10.95 5.40
C CYS A 178 4.40 -12.22 6.25
N GLY A 179 4.73 -12.13 7.55
CA GLY A 179 4.65 -13.26 8.47
C GLY A 179 3.23 -13.82 8.57
N LEU A 180 2.23 -12.94 8.74
CA LEU A 180 0.82 -13.33 8.77
C LEU A 180 0.38 -13.94 7.43
N GLY A 181 0.77 -13.35 6.31
CA GLY A 181 0.47 -13.84 4.97
C GLY A 181 1.04 -15.25 4.73
N MET A 182 2.27 -15.52 5.16
CA MET A 182 2.86 -16.86 5.03
C MET A 182 2.15 -17.90 5.91
N ILE A 183 1.68 -17.53 7.10
CA ILE A 183 0.90 -18.44 7.95
C ILE A 183 -0.45 -18.77 7.29
N VAL A 184 -1.12 -17.76 6.75
CA VAL A 184 -2.44 -17.92 6.13
C VAL A 184 -2.36 -18.63 4.78
N LEU A 185 -1.35 -18.34 3.95
CA LEU A 185 -1.19 -18.91 2.62
C LEU A 185 -0.41 -20.23 2.60
N GLY A 186 0.45 -20.46 3.60
CA GLY A 186 1.31 -21.64 3.68
C GLY A 186 0.75 -22.77 4.53
N SER A 187 -0.41 -22.61 5.18
CA SER A 187 -1.07 -23.70 5.89
C SER A 187 -1.66 -24.68 4.86
N PRO A 188 -1.15 -25.92 4.74
CA PRO A 188 -1.79 -26.92 3.91
C PRO A 188 -3.21 -27.17 4.45
N GLY A 189 -4.20 -27.02 3.58
CA GLY A 189 -5.59 -27.40 3.84
C GLY A 189 -5.81 -28.90 3.70
#